data_AF-A0AAV1B9E3-F1
#
_entry.id   AF-A0AAV1B9E3-F1
#
_cell.length_a   1.000
_cell.length_b   1.000
_cell.length_c   1.000
_cell.angle_alpha   90.00
_cell.angle_beta   90.00
_cell.angle_gamma   90.00
#
_symmetry.space_group_name_H-M   'P 1'
#
loop_
_entity.id
_entity.type
_entity.pdbx_description
1 polymer ?
#
loop_
_entity_poly.entity_id
_entity_poly.type
_entity_poly.pdbx_seq_one_letter_code
_entity_poly.pdbx_strand_id
1 'polypeptide(L)'
;MGAPFEGIIQDVKGRVKCYKQDWVCAICSGVSILAPTFYIFFASALPVIAFGEQLSRDTNGSLSTVETLASTAICGIIHSIIGGQPLLILGVAEPTVIMYTYLYNFGKNTPDLGVELFLAWAGWVCFWTAFMLILLAIFNACNIITRFTRIAGELFGMLITVLFFQEAIKGLVGEFSNPKVEEPSSEQIQWQYTNGLLAVIFFSRTNRLHT
;
A
#
# COMPACT_ATOMS: atom_id res chain seq x y z
N MET A 1 22.94 -14.85 -21.06
CA MET A 1 23.09 -14.66 -19.61
C MET A 1 24.21 -13.66 -19.42
N GLY A 2 23.90 -12.45 -18.96
CA GLY A 2 24.91 -11.45 -18.63
C GLY A 2 25.72 -11.86 -17.39
N ALA A 3 26.79 -11.14 -17.10
CA ALA A 3 27.56 -11.38 -15.87
C ALA A 3 26.69 -11.09 -14.63
N PRO A 4 26.94 -11.77 -13.48
CA PRO A 4 26.27 -11.39 -12.23
C PRO A 4 26.54 -9.90 -11.96
N PHE A 5 25.53 -9.17 -11.45
CA PHE A 5 25.53 -7.72 -11.20
C PHE A 5 25.47 -6.78 -12.42
N GLU A 6 25.51 -7.29 -13.66
CA GLU A 6 25.50 -6.44 -14.85
C GLU A 6 24.26 -5.52 -14.92
N GLY A 7 23.08 -6.06 -14.59
CA GLY A 7 21.83 -5.29 -14.56
C GLY A 7 21.87 -4.14 -13.55
N ILE A 8 22.31 -4.41 -12.31
CA ILE A 8 22.40 -3.39 -11.24
C ILE A 8 23.35 -2.25 -11.65
N ILE A 9 24.49 -2.58 -12.25
CA ILE A 9 25.47 -1.57 -12.68
C ILE A 9 24.88 -0.68 -13.78
N GLN A 10 24.13 -1.27 -14.73
CA GLN A 10 23.46 -0.52 -15.79
C GLN A 10 22.39 0.42 -15.22
N ASP A 11 21.56 -0.06 -14.28
CA ASP A 11 20.51 0.72 -13.63
C ASP A 11 21.10 1.92 -12.87
N VAL A 12 22.16 1.72 -12.08
CA VAL A 12 22.85 2.79 -11.34
C VAL A 12 23.45 3.80 -12.32
N LYS A 13 24.13 3.35 -13.38
CA LYS A 13 24.74 4.24 -14.37
C LYS A 13 23.69 5.06 -15.13
N GLY A 14 22.51 4.51 -15.37
CA GLY A 14 21.36 5.22 -15.92
C GLY A 14 20.88 6.31 -14.96
N ARG A 15 20.63 5.95 -13.69
CA ARG A 15 20.05 6.86 -12.70
C ARG A 15 20.97 8.02 -12.33
N VAL A 16 22.27 7.78 -12.15
CA VAL A 16 23.25 8.82 -11.73
C VAL A 16 23.29 10.00 -12.71
N LYS A 17 23.08 9.77 -14.00
CA LYS A 17 23.07 10.83 -15.03
C LYS A 17 21.91 11.81 -14.83
N CYS A 18 20.73 11.31 -14.50
CA CYS A 18 19.53 12.11 -14.32
C CYS A 18 19.40 12.69 -12.91
N TYR A 19 20.03 12.06 -11.91
CA TYR A 19 19.86 12.44 -10.50
C TYR A 19 20.17 13.92 -10.23
N LYS A 20 21.27 14.46 -10.78
CA LYS A 20 21.60 15.89 -10.62
C LYS A 20 20.54 16.80 -11.25
N GLN A 21 20.01 16.40 -12.41
CA GLN A 21 19.01 17.18 -13.13
C GLN A 21 17.68 17.22 -12.37
N ASP A 22 17.27 16.11 -11.74
CA ASP A 22 16.03 16.05 -10.97
C ASP A 22 16.01 17.07 -9.83
N TRP A 23 17.11 17.22 -9.08
CA TRP A 23 17.22 18.21 -8.01
C TRP A 23 17.19 19.65 -8.52
N VAL A 24 17.89 19.93 -9.63
CA VAL A 24 17.87 21.27 -10.25
C VAL A 24 16.48 21.61 -10.76
N CYS A 25 15.82 20.69 -11.46
CA CYS A 25 14.46 20.86 -11.96
C CYS A 25 13.44 21.06 -10.82
N ALA A 26 13.57 20.32 -9.72
CA ALA A 26 12.69 20.47 -8.56
C ALA A 26 12.82 21.88 -7.93
N ILE A 27 14.04 22.40 -7.80
CA ILE A 27 14.28 23.76 -7.27
C ILE A 27 13.77 24.83 -8.25
N CYS A 28 14.02 24.67 -9.56
CA CYS A 28 13.54 25.61 -10.58
C CYS A 28 12.02 25.68 -10.69
N SER A 29 11.31 24.59 -10.36
CA SER A 29 9.84 24.51 -10.43
C SER A 29 9.14 25.30 -9.30
N GLY A 30 9.88 25.72 -8.27
CA GLY A 30 9.36 26.58 -7.20
C GLY A 30 8.09 26.04 -6.54
N VAL A 31 7.05 26.86 -6.48
CA VAL A 31 5.78 26.55 -5.79
C VAL A 31 4.87 25.63 -6.62
N SER A 32 5.07 25.53 -7.93
CA SER A 32 4.21 24.75 -8.83
C SER A 32 4.23 23.25 -8.53
N ILE A 33 5.28 22.73 -7.88
CA ILE A 33 5.38 21.33 -7.47
C ILE A 33 4.49 20.99 -6.27
N LEU A 34 4.05 22.00 -5.49
CA LEU A 34 3.24 21.76 -4.29
C LEU A 34 1.87 21.17 -4.64
N ALA A 35 1.20 21.68 -5.69
CA ALA A 35 -0.13 21.19 -6.05
C ALA A 35 -0.14 19.69 -6.42
N PRO A 36 0.75 19.19 -7.31
CA PRO A 36 0.89 17.76 -7.54
C PRO A 36 1.31 16.97 -6.29
N THR A 37 2.19 17.54 -5.45
CA THR A 37 2.65 16.88 -4.22
C THR A 37 1.49 16.64 -3.25
N PHE A 38 0.66 17.65 -3.01
CA PHE A 38 -0.53 17.50 -2.17
C PHE A 38 -1.54 16.53 -2.76
N TYR A 39 -1.77 16.57 -4.07
CA TYR A 39 -2.68 15.65 -4.75
C TYR A 39 -2.24 14.19 -4.55
N ILE A 40 -0.96 13.90 -4.81
CA ILE A 40 -0.41 12.54 -4.65
C ILE A 40 -0.33 12.13 -3.17
N PHE A 41 -0.06 13.06 -2.27
CA PHE A 41 -0.08 12.79 -0.82
C PHE A 41 -1.43 12.26 -0.36
N PHE A 42 -2.53 12.96 -0.68
CA PHE A 42 -3.87 12.49 -0.31
C PHE A 42 -4.28 11.23 -1.08
N ALA A 43 -3.93 11.13 -2.36
CA ALA A 43 -4.22 9.95 -3.17
C ALA A 43 -3.54 8.68 -2.65
N SER A 44 -2.35 8.80 -2.05
CA SER A 44 -1.59 7.65 -1.50
C SER A 44 -1.85 7.41 -0.01
N ALA A 45 -2.13 8.45 0.78
CA ALA A 45 -2.40 8.30 2.21
C ALA A 45 -3.73 7.59 2.50
N LEU A 46 -4.79 7.88 1.73
CA LEU A 46 -6.12 7.31 1.96
C LEU A 46 -6.14 5.77 1.84
N PRO A 47 -5.60 5.16 0.77
CA PRO A 47 -5.49 3.70 0.69
C PRO A 47 -4.67 3.09 1.83
N VAL A 48 -3.58 3.74 2.23
CA VAL A 48 -2.71 3.24 3.32
C VAL A 48 -3.44 3.25 4.66
N ILE A 49 -4.25 4.28 4.93
CA ILE A 49 -5.07 4.34 6.14
C ILE A 49 -6.13 3.23 6.12
N ALA A 50 -6.86 3.09 5.01
CA ALA A 50 -7.89 2.06 4.88
C ALA A 50 -7.32 0.64 5.04
N PHE A 51 -6.24 0.33 4.34
CA PHE A 51 -5.57 -0.98 4.44
C PHE A 51 -4.88 -1.17 5.78
N GLY A 52 -4.36 -0.11 6.40
CA GLY A 52 -3.77 -0.17 7.74
C GLY A 52 -4.82 -0.45 8.82
N GLU A 53 -6.02 0.12 8.70
CA GLU A 53 -7.15 -0.21 9.57
C GLU A 53 -7.61 -1.66 9.38
N GLN A 54 -7.74 -2.12 8.13
CA GLN A 54 -8.05 -3.51 7.82
C GLN A 54 -7.03 -4.46 8.43
N LEU A 55 -5.73 -4.16 8.28
CA LEU A 55 -4.65 -4.93 8.86
C LEU A 55 -4.69 -4.95 10.39
N SER A 56 -4.99 -3.81 11.02
CA SER A 56 -5.17 -3.72 12.48
C SER A 56 -6.32 -4.58 12.97
N ARG A 57 -7.46 -4.56 12.28
CA ARG A 57 -8.62 -5.40 12.60
C ARG A 57 -8.32 -6.89 12.45
N ASP A 58 -7.67 -7.27 11.36
CA ASP A 58 -7.36 -8.66 11.06
C ASP A 58 -6.27 -9.26 11.97
N THR A 59 -5.38 -8.42 12.49
CA THR A 59 -4.28 -8.83 13.39
C THR A 59 -4.56 -8.57 14.88
N ASN A 60 -5.82 -8.33 15.24
CA ASN A 60 -6.26 -7.98 16.60
C ASN A 60 -5.43 -6.84 17.23
N GLY A 61 -5.10 -5.81 16.45
CA GLY A 61 -4.32 -4.65 16.88
C GLY A 61 -2.82 -4.89 17.01
N SER A 62 -2.29 -6.03 16.58
CA SER A 62 -0.84 -6.31 16.61
C SER A 62 -0.05 -5.47 15.59
N LEU A 63 -0.69 -5.07 14.48
CA LEU A 63 -0.14 -4.13 13.50
C LEU A 63 -1.09 -2.95 13.35
N SER A 64 -0.69 -1.79 13.84
CA SER A 64 -1.55 -0.61 13.85
C SER A 64 -1.51 0.16 12.53
N THR A 65 -2.59 0.90 12.24
CA THR A 65 -2.68 1.82 11.10
C THR A 65 -1.56 2.84 11.12
N VAL A 66 -1.19 3.36 12.29
CA VAL A 66 -0.12 4.36 12.43
C VAL A 66 1.26 3.80 12.11
N GLU A 67 1.52 2.54 12.48
CA GLU A 67 2.79 1.85 12.18
C GLU A 67 2.89 1.58 10.67
N THR A 68 1.79 1.19 10.06
CA THR A 68 1.68 0.98 8.60
C THR A 68 1.93 2.28 7.84
N LEU A 69 1.35 3.40 8.31
CA LEU A 69 1.55 4.72 7.74
C LEU A 69 3.00 5.18 7.91
N ALA A 70 3.56 5.04 9.11
CA ALA A 70 4.95 5.40 9.40
C ALA A 70 5.94 4.57 8.56
N SER A 71 5.72 3.25 8.44
CA SER A 71 6.53 2.37 7.60
C SER A 71 6.48 2.81 6.13
N THR A 72 5.30 3.11 5.60
CA THR A 72 5.14 3.57 4.21
C THR A 72 5.85 4.90 3.98
N ALA A 73 5.74 5.84 4.92
CA ALA A 73 6.41 7.14 4.83
C ALA A 73 7.94 6.99 4.86
N ILE A 74 8.49 6.22 5.79
CA ILE A 74 9.94 5.99 5.90
C ILE A 74 10.47 5.29 4.65
N CYS A 75 9.80 4.23 4.20
CA CYS A 75 10.20 3.52 2.98
C CYS A 75 10.07 4.42 1.74
N GLY A 76 9.05 5.26 1.66
CA GLY A 76 8.87 6.23 0.58
C GLY A 76 9.99 7.28 0.53
N ILE A 77 10.40 7.83 1.68
CA ILE A 77 11.53 8.78 1.75
C ILE A 77 12.82 8.09 1.29
N ILE A 78 13.12 6.90 1.82
CA ILE A 78 14.33 6.13 1.45
C ILE A 78 14.31 5.81 -0.05
N HIS A 79 13.16 5.37 -0.59
CA HIS A 79 13.02 5.05 -2.01
C HIS A 79 13.12 6.29 -2.90
N SER A 80 12.61 7.45 -2.50
CA SER A 80 12.71 8.67 -3.29
C SER A 80 14.17 9.15 -3.45
N ILE A 81 15.02 8.92 -2.45
CA ILE A 81 16.42 9.33 -2.45
C ILE A 81 17.31 8.29 -3.16
N ILE A 82 17.13 7.00 -2.86
CA ILE A 82 18.04 5.92 -3.29
C ILE A 82 17.49 5.15 -4.51
N GLY A 83 16.19 5.22 -4.76
CA GLY A 83 15.50 4.42 -5.77
C GLY A 83 15.88 4.74 -7.23
N GLY A 84 15.76 3.72 -8.07
CA GLY A 84 15.99 3.84 -9.51
C GLY A 84 14.86 4.55 -10.27
N GLN A 85 13.66 4.64 -9.68
CA GLN A 85 12.48 5.24 -10.31
C GLN A 85 11.74 6.16 -9.31
N PRO A 86 12.02 7.48 -9.31
CA PRO A 86 11.46 8.42 -8.32
C PRO A 86 9.95 8.67 -8.50
N LEU A 87 9.39 8.33 -9.67
CA LEU A 87 7.95 8.43 -9.94
C LEU A 87 7.14 7.24 -9.37
N LEU A 88 7.81 6.25 -8.80
CA LEU A 88 7.14 5.09 -8.18
C LEU A 88 6.54 5.51 -6.85
N ILE A 89 5.22 5.33 -6.71
CA ILE A 89 4.51 5.55 -5.44
C ILE A 89 4.55 4.27 -4.63
N LEU A 90 5.24 4.31 -3.50
CA LEU A 90 5.32 3.18 -2.58
C LEU A 90 4.09 3.19 -1.68
N GLY A 91 3.46 2.04 -1.50
CA GLY A 91 2.26 1.90 -0.69
C GLY A 91 1.99 0.46 -0.28
N VAL A 92 1.05 0.30 0.64
CA VAL A 92 0.51 -1.01 1.00
C VAL A 92 -0.61 -1.34 0.03
N ALA A 93 -0.57 -2.55 -0.52
CA ALA A 93 -1.59 -3.08 -1.40
C ALA A 93 -2.32 -4.23 -0.71
N GLU A 94 -3.56 -4.50 -1.13
CA GLU A 94 -4.39 -5.55 -0.57
C GLU A 94 -3.72 -6.95 -0.56
N PRO A 95 -2.99 -7.40 -1.61
CA PRO A 95 -2.30 -8.68 -1.55
C PRO A 95 -1.31 -8.78 -0.39
N THR A 96 -0.65 -7.67 -0.04
CA THR A 96 0.23 -7.60 1.12
C THR A 96 -0.57 -7.78 2.41
N VAL A 97 -1.71 -7.07 2.57
CA VAL A 97 -2.59 -7.21 3.74
C VAL A 97 -3.05 -8.66 3.91
N ILE A 98 -3.54 -9.30 2.83
CA ILE A 98 -3.98 -10.70 2.85
C ILE A 98 -2.85 -11.63 3.31
N MET A 99 -1.63 -11.41 2.81
CA MET A 99 -0.47 -12.21 3.23
C MET A 99 -0.13 -12.04 4.70
N TYR A 100 -0.21 -10.82 5.25
CA TYR A 100 -0.01 -10.58 6.68
C TYR A 100 -1.13 -11.19 7.53
N THR A 101 -2.39 -11.10 7.10
CA THR A 101 -3.53 -11.77 7.76
C THR A 101 -3.35 -13.29 7.77
N TYR A 102 -2.89 -13.87 6.65
CA TYR A 102 -2.55 -15.30 6.59
C TYR A 102 -1.41 -15.65 7.55
N LEU A 103 -0.35 -14.83 7.58
CA LEU A 103 0.78 -15.02 8.47
C LEU A 103 0.39 -14.96 9.96
N TYR A 104 -0.50 -14.04 10.30
CA TYR A 104 -1.06 -13.89 11.62
C TYR A 104 -1.88 -15.11 12.03
N ASN A 105 -2.77 -15.58 11.16
CA ASN A 105 -3.56 -16.79 11.38
C ASN A 105 -2.67 -18.04 11.49
N PHE A 106 -1.60 -18.13 10.69
CA PHE A 106 -0.63 -19.21 10.78
C PHE A 106 0.08 -19.22 12.14
N GLY A 107 0.53 -18.06 12.62
CA GLY A 107 1.16 -17.94 13.94
C GLY A 107 0.20 -18.30 15.07
N LYS A 108 -1.05 -17.83 15.01
CA LYS A 108 -2.09 -18.14 15.99
C LYS A 108 -2.45 -19.63 16.06
N ASN A 109 -2.47 -20.32 14.92
CA ASN A 109 -2.82 -21.73 14.83
C ASN A 109 -1.65 -22.67 15.18
N THR A 110 -0.44 -22.13 15.34
CA THR A 110 0.75 -22.90 15.69
C THR A 110 0.99 -22.83 17.21
N PRO A 111 0.97 -23.96 17.94
CA PRO A 111 0.98 -23.98 19.40
C PRO A 111 2.24 -23.38 20.04
N ASP A 112 3.38 -23.41 19.33
CA ASP A 112 4.68 -22.95 19.85
C ASP A 112 4.95 -21.45 19.62
N LEU A 113 4.21 -20.80 18.71
CA LEU A 113 4.47 -19.40 18.31
C LEU A 113 3.54 -18.43 19.04
N GLY A 114 2.25 -18.75 19.11
CA GLY A 114 1.25 -17.87 19.71
C GLY A 114 1.12 -16.50 19.03
N VAL A 115 0.34 -15.61 19.65
CA VAL A 115 0.11 -14.24 19.13
C VAL A 115 1.27 -13.30 19.47
N GLU A 116 1.96 -13.53 20.59
CA GLU A 116 3.04 -12.63 21.07
C GLU A 116 4.29 -12.67 20.20
N LEU A 117 4.64 -13.82 19.58
CA LEU A 117 5.81 -13.94 18.71
C LEU A 117 5.50 -13.64 17.24
N PHE A 118 4.27 -13.23 16.90
CA PHE A 118 3.89 -12.90 15.53
C PHE A 118 4.83 -11.85 14.90
N LEU A 119 5.19 -10.81 15.66
CA LEU A 119 6.03 -9.72 15.15
C LEU A 119 7.46 -10.19 14.82
N ALA A 120 8.02 -11.06 15.66
CA ALA A 120 9.34 -11.67 15.43
C ALA A 120 9.30 -12.61 14.21
N TRP A 121 8.21 -13.37 14.06
CA TRP A 121 7.98 -14.23 12.90
C TRP A 121 7.84 -13.43 11.59
N ALA A 122 7.07 -12.34 11.60
CA ALA A 122 6.97 -11.42 10.48
C ALA A 122 8.35 -10.84 10.10
N GLY A 123 9.15 -10.45 11.10
CA GLY A 123 10.53 -10.02 10.88
C GLY A 123 11.41 -11.07 10.21
N TRP A 124 11.29 -12.34 10.62
CA TRP A 124 12.03 -13.45 10.00
C TRP A 124 11.62 -13.70 8.55
N VAL A 125 10.33 -13.63 8.24
CA VAL A 125 9.82 -13.72 6.85
C VAL A 125 10.34 -12.56 6.01
N CYS A 126 10.37 -11.34 6.55
CA CYS A 126 10.94 -10.17 5.88
C CYS A 126 12.45 -10.34 5.60
N PHE A 127 13.21 -10.93 6.54
CA PHE A 127 14.63 -11.22 6.33
C PHE A 127 14.86 -12.16 5.14
N TRP A 128 14.13 -13.28 5.07
CA TRP A 128 14.23 -14.21 3.93
C TRP A 128 13.74 -13.60 2.63
N THR A 129 12.70 -12.79 2.69
CA THR A 129 12.19 -12.06 1.52
C THR A 129 13.25 -11.11 0.97
N ALA A 130 13.91 -10.32 1.84
CA ALA A 130 15.00 -9.44 1.44
C ALA A 130 16.19 -10.21 0.86
N PHE A 131 16.56 -11.34 1.47
CA PHE A 131 17.62 -12.21 0.95
C PHE A 131 17.30 -12.74 -0.46
N MET A 132 16.07 -13.22 -0.68
CA MET A 132 15.63 -13.70 -2.00
C MET A 132 15.60 -12.58 -3.05
N LEU A 133 15.17 -11.37 -2.67
CA LEU A 133 15.19 -10.22 -3.57
C LEU A 133 16.62 -9.85 -4.00
N ILE A 134 17.59 -9.90 -3.07
CA ILE A 134 19.00 -9.66 -3.39
C ILE A 134 19.52 -10.73 -4.35
N LEU A 135 19.23 -12.01 -4.10
CA LEU A 135 19.62 -13.09 -5.01
C LEU A 135 19.04 -12.90 -6.42
N LEU A 136 17.75 -12.60 -6.53
CA LEU A 136 17.09 -12.35 -7.81
C LEU A 136 17.71 -11.16 -8.56
N ALA A 137 18.11 -10.10 -7.85
CA ALA A 137 18.80 -8.96 -8.43
C ALA A 137 20.20 -9.34 -8.98
N ILE A 138 20.96 -10.15 -8.24
CA ILE A 138 22.29 -10.63 -8.68
C ILE A 138 22.18 -11.50 -9.94
N PHE A 139 21.18 -12.39 -9.99
CA PHE A 139 20.93 -13.27 -11.14
C PHE A 139 20.26 -12.57 -12.33
N ASN A 140 20.06 -11.25 -12.25
CA ASN A 140 19.39 -10.46 -13.30
C ASN A 140 18.01 -11.03 -13.67
N ALA A 141 17.27 -11.51 -12.66
CA ALA A 141 15.92 -12.05 -12.84
C ALA A 141 14.97 -10.97 -13.38
N CYS A 142 15.26 -9.69 -13.16
CA CYS A 142 14.52 -8.55 -13.71
C CYS A 142 14.34 -8.63 -15.24
N ASN A 143 15.22 -9.31 -15.97
CA ASN A 143 15.04 -9.52 -17.41
C ASN A 143 13.75 -10.31 -17.74
N ILE A 144 13.20 -11.09 -16.80
CA ILE A 144 11.91 -11.79 -16.99
C ILE A 144 10.75 -10.80 -17.22
N ILE A 145 10.85 -9.57 -16.71
CA ILE A 145 9.80 -8.58 -16.86
C ILE A 145 9.59 -8.20 -18.33
N THR A 146 10.62 -8.30 -19.16
CA THR A 146 10.52 -8.07 -20.62
C THR A 146 9.68 -9.14 -21.32
N ARG A 147 9.50 -10.32 -20.70
CA ARG A 147 8.64 -11.40 -21.18
C ARG A 147 7.19 -11.24 -20.73
N PHE A 148 6.90 -10.39 -19.74
CA PHE A 148 5.52 -10.11 -19.36
C PHE A 148 4.80 -9.43 -20.53
N THR A 149 3.71 -10.05 -20.95
CA THR A 149 2.91 -9.53 -22.06
C THR A 149 2.10 -8.32 -21.59
N ARG A 150 1.79 -7.42 -22.53
CA ARG A 150 0.90 -6.29 -22.28
C ARG A 150 -0.43 -6.72 -21.64
N ILE A 151 -0.99 -7.85 -22.09
CA ILE A 151 -2.22 -8.43 -21.58
C ILE A 151 -2.10 -8.76 -20.08
N ALA A 152 -0.96 -9.32 -19.65
CA ALA A 152 -0.74 -9.63 -18.24
C ALA A 152 -0.72 -8.35 -17.37
N GLY A 153 -0.11 -7.27 -17.87
CA GLY A 153 -0.13 -5.97 -17.19
C GLY A 153 -1.53 -5.37 -17.09
N GLU A 154 -2.31 -5.42 -18.18
CA GLU A 154 -3.70 -4.94 -18.20
C GLU A 154 -4.60 -5.76 -17.25
N LEU A 155 -4.45 -7.10 -17.23
CA LEU A 155 -5.17 -7.97 -16.29
C LEU A 155 -4.80 -7.71 -14.83
N PHE A 156 -3.51 -7.46 -14.55
CA PHE A 156 -3.08 -7.12 -13.19
C PHE A 156 -3.64 -5.78 -12.72
N GLY A 157 -3.68 -4.78 -13.61
CA GLY A 157 -4.32 -3.49 -13.33
C GLY A 157 -5.84 -3.61 -13.14
N MET A 158 -6.51 -4.45 -13.92
CA MET A 158 -7.94 -4.76 -13.74
C MET A 158 -8.17 -5.42 -12.37
N LEU A 159 -7.35 -6.39 -11.99
CA LEU A 159 -7.45 -7.09 -10.70
C LEU A 159 -7.38 -6.09 -9.53
N ILE A 160 -6.37 -5.21 -9.53
CA ILE A 160 -6.22 -4.18 -8.49
C ILE A 160 -7.46 -3.28 -8.43
N THR A 161 -8.03 -2.92 -9.58
CA THR A 161 -9.23 -2.07 -9.66
C THR A 161 -10.45 -2.75 -9.03
N VAL A 162 -10.66 -4.04 -9.33
CA VAL A 162 -11.77 -4.82 -8.76
C VAL A 162 -11.60 -4.98 -7.25
N LEU A 163 -10.38 -5.26 -6.79
CA LEU A 163 -10.02 -5.37 -5.39
C LEU A 163 -10.32 -4.07 -4.61
N PHE A 164 -9.88 -2.91 -5.13
CA PHE A 164 -10.24 -1.61 -4.54
C PHE A 164 -11.75 -1.36 -4.48
N PHE A 165 -12.49 -1.77 -5.51
CA PHE A 165 -13.94 -1.60 -5.53
C PHE A 165 -14.62 -2.48 -4.47
N GLN A 166 -14.12 -3.70 -4.25
CA GLN A 166 -14.62 -4.60 -3.20
C GLN A 166 -14.39 -4.01 -1.81
N GLU A 167 -13.19 -3.48 -1.53
CA GLU A 167 -12.91 -2.87 -0.24
C GLU A 167 -13.72 -1.59 0.00
N ALA A 168 -13.96 -0.79 -1.03
CA ALA A 168 -14.88 0.34 -0.94
C ALA A 168 -16.31 -0.09 -0.56
N ILE A 169 -16.82 -1.19 -1.15
CA ILE A 169 -18.13 -1.74 -0.79
C ILE A 169 -18.12 -2.31 0.63
N LYS A 170 -17.10 -3.08 1.02
CA LYS A 170 -16.97 -3.63 2.38
C LYS A 170 -16.91 -2.53 3.43
N GLY A 171 -16.15 -1.47 3.17
CA GLY A 171 -16.09 -0.28 4.03
C GLY A 171 -17.47 0.38 4.18
N LEU A 172 -18.18 0.58 3.06
CA LEU A 172 -19.53 1.14 3.07
C LEU A 172 -20.51 0.26 3.86
N VAL A 173 -20.54 -1.04 3.59
CA VAL A 173 -21.40 -2.00 4.31
C VAL A 173 -21.04 -2.08 5.79
N GLY A 174 -19.75 -2.00 6.13
CA GLY A 174 -19.26 -1.96 7.50
C GLY A 174 -19.81 -0.78 8.29
N GLU A 175 -19.93 0.38 7.67
CA GLU A 175 -20.51 1.58 8.28
C GLU A 175 -22.02 1.43 8.57
N PHE A 176 -22.74 0.69 7.71
CA PHE A 176 -24.16 0.43 7.88
C PHE A 176 -24.48 -0.82 8.72
N SER A 177 -23.48 -1.66 9.01
CA SER A 177 -23.68 -2.91 9.75
C SER A 177 -23.57 -2.65 11.26
N ASN A 178 -24.59 -3.08 12.01
CA ASN A 178 -24.63 -2.90 13.47
C ASN A 178 -23.38 -3.45 14.18
N PRO A 179 -22.78 -2.71 15.13
CA PRO A 179 -21.90 -3.33 16.10
C PRO A 179 -22.74 -4.29 16.96
N LYS A 180 -22.25 -5.51 17.19
CA LYS A 180 -22.83 -6.47 18.13
C LYS A 180 -22.61 -5.95 19.56
N VAL A 181 -23.38 -4.97 19.99
CA VAL A 181 -23.42 -4.47 21.37
C VAL A 181 -24.82 -4.75 21.91
N GLU A 182 -24.89 -5.34 23.11
CA GLU A 182 -26.12 -5.87 23.70
C GLU A 182 -27.18 -4.80 24.04
N GLU A 183 -26.89 -3.50 23.97
CA GLU A 183 -27.91 -2.43 23.90
C GLU A 183 -27.41 -1.25 23.04
N PRO A 184 -28.15 -0.81 21.99
CA PRO A 184 -27.75 0.33 21.18
C PRO A 184 -28.01 1.64 21.94
N SER A 185 -26.97 2.45 22.14
CA SER A 185 -27.15 3.81 22.66
C SER A 185 -27.81 4.70 21.60
N SER A 186 -28.66 5.67 21.99
CA SER A 186 -29.31 6.59 21.04
C SER A 186 -28.31 7.36 20.16
N GLU A 187 -27.07 7.55 20.64
CA GLU A 187 -25.98 8.17 19.91
C GLU A 187 -25.47 7.31 18.74
N GLN A 188 -25.47 5.98 18.88
CA GLN A 188 -25.05 5.05 17.81
C GLN A 188 -26.05 5.03 16.64
N ILE A 189 -27.34 5.08 16.94
CA ILE A 189 -28.39 5.18 15.92
C ILE A 189 -28.26 6.50 15.15
N GLN A 190 -28.02 7.61 15.86
CA GLN A 190 -27.81 8.92 15.24
C GLN A 190 -26.55 8.96 14.36
N TRP A 191 -25.47 8.27 14.77
CA TRP A 191 -24.25 8.11 13.99
C TRP A 191 -24.48 7.36 12.67
N GLN A 192 -25.25 6.26 12.70
CA GLN A 192 -25.61 5.48 11.51
C GLN A 192 -26.43 6.29 10.49
N TYR A 193 -27.45 7.03 10.96
CA TYR A 193 -28.23 7.89 10.06
C TYR A 193 -27.39 9.03 9.50
N THR A 194 -26.49 9.61 10.30
CA THR A 194 -25.60 10.69 9.86
C THR A 194 -24.60 10.20 8.81
N ASN A 195 -23.99 9.03 9.00
CA ASN A 195 -23.04 8.46 8.04
C ASN A 195 -23.73 7.92 6.79
N GLY A 196 -24.92 7.34 6.92
CA GLY A 196 -25.72 6.94 5.77
C GLY A 196 -26.15 8.11 4.90
N LEU A 197 -26.56 9.20 5.54
CA LEU A 197 -26.95 10.43 4.86
C LEU A 197 -25.74 11.14 4.24
N LEU A 198 -24.59 11.15 4.92
CA LEU A 198 -23.31 11.64 4.37
C LEU A 198 -22.85 10.82 3.16
N ALA A 199 -22.92 9.49 3.21
CA ALA A 199 -22.54 8.61 2.11
C ALA A 199 -23.38 8.87 0.85
N VAL A 200 -24.70 9.01 1.00
CA VAL A 200 -25.62 9.33 -0.11
C VAL A 200 -25.39 10.76 -0.62
N ILE A 201 -25.10 11.72 0.25
CA ILE A 201 -24.79 13.11 -0.15
C ILE A 201 -23.47 13.17 -0.93
N PHE A 202 -22.40 12.52 -0.47
CA PHE A 202 -21.12 12.49 -1.19
C PHE A 202 -21.23 11.75 -2.53
N PHE A 203 -22.03 10.68 -2.59
CA PHE A 203 -22.30 9.98 -3.83
C PHE A 203 -23.09 10.84 -4.83
N SER A 204 -24.16 11.52 -4.36
CA SER A 204 -24.99 12.38 -5.22
C SER A 204 -24.32 13.68 -5.66
N ARG A 205 -23.38 14.24 -4.86
CA ARG A 205 -22.60 15.42 -5.25
C ARG A 205 -21.50 15.11 -6.26
N THR A 206 -20.87 13.93 -6.18
CA THR A 206 -19.86 13.49 -7.17
C THR A 206 -20.46 13.41 -8.58
N ASN A 207 -21.72 13.00 -8.70
CA ASN A 207 -22.42 12.95 -9.99
C ASN A 207 -22.76 14.34 -10.58
N ARG A 208 -22.74 15.40 -9.78
CA ARG A 208 -23.08 16.77 -10.21
C ARG A 208 -21.86 17.62 -10.59
N LEU A 209 -20.64 17.09 -10.43
CA LEU A 209 -19.38 17.73 -10.82
C LEU A 209 -18.89 17.29 -12.21
N HIS A 210 -19.58 16.36 -12.86
CA HIS A 210 -19.30 15.85 -14.21
C HIS A 210 -20.31 16.32 -15.28
N THR A 211 -21.16 17.30 -14.96
CA THR A 211 -22.06 18.02 -15.87
C THR A 211 -21.80 19.51 -15.76
#